data_AF-A0A1H2V9H1-F1
#
_entry.id   AF-A0A1H2V9H1-F1
#
_cell.length_a   1.000
_cell.length_b   1.000
_cell.length_c   1.000
_cell.angle_alpha   90.00
_cell.angle_beta   90.00
_cell.angle_gamma   90.00
#
_symmetry.space_group_name_H-M   'P 1'
#
loop_
_entity.id
_entity.type
_entity.pdbx_description
1 polymer ?
#
loop_
_entity_poly.entity_id
_entity_poly.type
_entity_poly.pdbx_seq_one_letter_code
_entity_poly.pdbx_strand_id
1 'polypeptide(L)'
;MASAQNPDNLDDARNERQRLEQALKLNEPLATAYYMKKELRNIWHQPNKTSAQNVLDEWVKKAAASDINMLKQFSKTMAVHHSGTLACFDFNSLWL
;
A
#
# COMPACT_ATOMS: atom_id res chain seq x y z
N MET A 1 -19.55 -25.05 45.11
CA MET A 1 -20.17 -24.79 43.79
C MET A 1 -19.05 -24.60 42.79
N ALA A 2 -18.72 -25.64 42.02
CA ALA A 2 -17.68 -25.57 41.01
C ALA A 2 -18.35 -25.33 39.65
N SER A 3 -18.19 -24.15 39.09
CA SER A 3 -18.64 -23.84 37.74
C SER A 3 -17.67 -24.49 36.75
N ALA A 4 -18.07 -25.62 36.17
CA ALA A 4 -17.36 -26.27 35.10
C ALA A 4 -17.37 -25.35 33.85
N GLN A 5 -16.23 -24.76 33.52
CA GLN A 5 -16.00 -24.16 32.21
C GLN A 5 -15.95 -25.31 31.19
N ASN A 6 -16.94 -25.34 30.31
CA ASN A 6 -17.06 -26.32 29.25
C ASN A 6 -15.86 -26.16 28.27
N PRO A 7 -15.00 -27.18 28.07
CA PRO A 7 -13.78 -27.06 27.26
C PRO A 7 -14.08 -26.75 25.78
N ASP A 8 -15.26 -27.14 25.29
CA ASP A 8 -15.71 -26.95 23.90
C ASP A 8 -15.83 -25.46 23.52
N ASN A 9 -16.28 -24.62 24.46
CA ASN A 9 -16.47 -23.19 24.22
C ASN A 9 -15.14 -22.40 24.15
N LEU A 10 -14.07 -22.95 24.71
CA LEU A 10 -12.73 -22.37 24.65
C LEU A 10 -12.04 -22.69 23.31
N ASP A 11 -12.39 -23.81 22.69
CA ASP A 11 -11.82 -24.26 21.42
C ASP A 11 -12.44 -23.53 20.22
N ASP A 12 -13.75 -23.27 20.27
CA ASP A 12 -14.42 -22.43 19.26
C ASP A 12 -13.91 -20.98 19.27
N ALA A 13 -13.72 -20.40 20.46
CA ALA A 13 -13.17 -19.05 20.58
C ALA A 13 -11.70 -18.95 20.12
N ARG A 14 -10.92 -20.03 20.29
CA ARG A 14 -9.54 -20.13 19.78
C ARG A 14 -9.52 -20.29 18.26
N ASN A 15 -10.39 -21.14 17.72
CA ASN A 15 -10.56 -21.33 16.27
C ASN A 15 -10.99 -20.04 15.58
N GLU A 16 -11.91 -19.28 16.18
CA GLU A 16 -12.38 -18.01 15.63
C GLU A 16 -11.25 -16.98 15.59
N ARG A 17 -10.44 -16.84 16.65
CA ARG A 17 -9.25 -15.97 16.65
C ARG A 17 -8.24 -16.36 15.58
N GLN A 18 -7.95 -17.65 15.43
CA GLN A 18 -7.04 -18.13 14.38
C GLN A 18 -7.57 -17.87 12.97
N ARG A 19 -8.87 -18.05 12.73
CA ARG A 19 -9.51 -17.71 11.46
C ARG A 19 -9.46 -16.22 11.17
N LEU A 20 -9.71 -15.36 12.18
CA LEU A 20 -9.56 -13.92 12.05
C LEU A 20 -8.12 -13.52 11.72
N GLU A 21 -7.12 -14.08 12.40
CA GLU A 21 -5.71 -13.82 12.12
C GLU A 21 -5.31 -14.26 10.71
N GLN A 22 -5.80 -15.42 10.24
CA GLN A 22 -5.60 -15.87 8.86
C GLN A 22 -6.28 -14.94 7.85
N ALA A 23 -7.52 -14.52 8.09
CA ALA A 23 -8.24 -13.59 7.24
C ALA A 23 -7.55 -12.21 7.20
N LEU A 24 -7.02 -11.73 8.32
CA LEU A 24 -6.22 -10.50 8.38
C LEU A 24 -4.93 -10.62 7.57
N LYS A 25 -4.20 -11.73 7.71
CA LYS A 25 -2.99 -12.01 6.89
C LYS A 25 -3.31 -12.07 5.40
N LEU A 26 -4.41 -12.70 5.02
CA LEU A 26 -4.87 -12.74 3.63
C LEU A 26 -5.24 -11.36 3.09
N ASN A 27 -5.65 -10.44 3.97
CA ASN A 27 -5.96 -9.05 3.62
C ASN A 27 -4.74 -8.12 3.62
N GLU A 28 -3.59 -8.51 4.18
CA GLU A 28 -2.39 -7.67 4.20
C GLU A 28 -1.95 -7.20 2.80
N PRO A 29 -1.96 -8.05 1.75
CA PRO A 29 -1.63 -7.59 0.40
C PRO A 29 -2.60 -6.50 -0.10
N LEU A 30 -3.89 -6.65 0.18
CA LEU A 30 -4.92 -5.68 -0.23
C LEU A 30 -4.75 -4.36 0.52
N ALA A 31 -4.52 -4.42 1.83
CA ALA A 31 -4.26 -3.24 2.66
C ALA A 31 -3.00 -2.51 2.19
N THR A 32 -1.91 -3.25 1.93
CA THR A 32 -0.64 -2.70 1.41
C THR A 32 -0.85 -2.02 0.06
N ALA A 33 -1.55 -2.68 -0.88
CA ALA A 33 -1.85 -2.08 -2.18
C ALA A 33 -2.72 -0.82 -2.04
N TYR A 34 -3.68 -0.80 -1.11
CA TYR A 34 -4.50 0.36 -0.82
C TYR A 34 -3.69 1.54 -0.29
N TYR A 35 -2.79 1.30 0.66
CA TYR A 35 -1.90 2.33 1.19
C TYR A 35 -0.95 2.85 0.11
N MET A 36 -0.32 1.96 -0.67
CA MET A 36 0.55 2.34 -1.78
C MET A 36 -0.18 3.18 -2.83
N LYS A 37 -1.45 2.87 -3.12
CA LYS A 37 -2.28 3.70 -4.01
C LYS A 37 -2.54 5.10 -3.43
N LYS A 38 -2.76 5.22 -2.13
CA LYS A 38 -2.92 6.52 -1.47
C LYS A 38 -1.62 7.32 -1.49
N GLU A 39 -0.50 6.68 -1.17
CA GLU A 39 0.83 7.30 -1.13
C GLU A 39 1.23 7.84 -2.52
N LEU A 40 0.89 7.10 -3.59
CA LEU A 40 1.15 7.52 -4.98
C LEU A 40 0.53 8.89 -5.32
N ARG A 41 -0.64 9.22 -4.76
CA ARG A 41 -1.29 10.52 -5.00
C ARG A 41 -0.45 11.70 -4.50
N ASN A 42 0.46 11.46 -3.56
CA ASN A 42 1.30 12.50 -2.98
C ASN A 42 2.30 13.09 -3.99
N ILE A 43 2.58 12.41 -5.10
CA ILE A 43 3.47 12.91 -6.18
C ILE A 43 2.98 14.27 -6.67
N TRP A 44 1.69 14.42 -6.95
CA TRP A 44 1.11 15.66 -7.49
C TRP A 44 0.88 16.76 -6.44
N HIS A 45 1.04 16.45 -5.15
CA HIS A 45 0.95 17.44 -4.07
C HIS A 45 2.31 18.03 -3.68
N GLN A 46 3.39 17.64 -4.37
CA GLN A 46 4.72 18.18 -4.08
C GLN A 46 4.86 19.62 -4.57
N PRO A 47 5.71 20.44 -3.93
CA PRO A 47 5.83 21.86 -4.26
C PRO A 47 6.53 22.12 -5.60
N ASN A 48 7.33 21.18 -6.10
CA ASN A 48 8.06 21.32 -7.36
C ASN A 48 8.40 19.94 -7.95
N LYS A 49 8.86 19.96 -9.21
CA LYS A 49 9.21 18.77 -9.98
C LYS A 49 10.28 17.90 -9.31
N THR A 50 11.29 18.50 -8.69
CA THR A 50 12.36 17.76 -8.00
C THR A 50 11.82 17.01 -6.79
N SER A 51 10.98 17.66 -5.96
CA SER A 51 10.30 17.00 -4.85
C SER A 51 9.38 15.89 -5.32
N ALA A 52 8.63 16.11 -6.41
CA ALA A 52 7.77 15.10 -7.02
C ALA A 52 8.56 13.89 -7.53
N GLN A 53 9.72 14.11 -8.17
CA GLN A 53 10.62 13.04 -8.61
C GLN A 53 11.09 12.20 -7.42
N ASN A 54 11.53 12.83 -6.33
CA ASN A 54 11.98 12.10 -5.13
C ASN A 54 10.87 11.22 -4.55
N VAL A 55 9.63 11.74 -4.45
CA VAL A 55 8.48 10.95 -3.96
C VAL A 55 8.16 9.79 -4.90
N LEU A 56 8.22 10.02 -6.22
CA LEU A 56 8.02 8.98 -7.22
C LEU A 56 9.09 7.88 -7.14
N ASP A 57 10.36 8.26 -6.99
CA ASP A 57 11.48 7.31 -6.89
C ASP A 57 11.36 6.43 -5.63
N GLU A 58 11.04 7.03 -4.49
CA GLU A 58 10.82 6.28 -3.25
C GLU A 58 9.60 5.36 -3.35
N TRP A 59 8.52 5.81 -3.99
CA TRP A 59 7.35 4.97 -4.24
C TRP A 59 7.70 3.78 -5.15
N VAL A 60 8.46 3.99 -6.23
CA VAL A 60 8.92 2.93 -7.14
C VAL A 60 9.78 1.90 -6.40
N LYS A 61 10.73 2.36 -5.56
CA LYS A 61 11.57 1.47 -4.75
C LYS A 61 10.72 0.60 -3.81
N LYS A 62 9.80 1.22 -3.05
CA LYS A 62 8.88 0.50 -2.15
C LYS A 62 8.02 -0.52 -2.90
N ALA A 63 7.44 -0.14 -4.03
CA ALA A 63 6.60 -1.01 -4.84
C ALA A 63 7.38 -2.19 -5.44
N ALA A 64 8.62 -1.97 -5.89
CA ALA A 64 9.50 -3.01 -6.41
C ALA A 64 9.96 -4.00 -5.31
N ALA A 65 10.18 -3.51 -4.09
CA ALA A 65 10.58 -4.32 -2.94
C ALA A 65 9.42 -5.07 -2.27
N SER A 66 8.17 -4.69 -2.52
CA SER A 66 6.99 -5.39 -1.97
C SER A 66 6.88 -6.83 -2.49
N ASP A 67 6.27 -7.75 -1.75
CA ASP A 67 6.01 -9.12 -2.23
C ASP A 67 4.76 -9.25 -3.13
N ILE A 68 4.18 -8.12 -3.54
CA ILE A 68 2.92 -8.07 -4.28
C ILE A 68 3.22 -7.89 -5.77
N ASN A 69 3.01 -8.93 -6.57
CA ASN A 69 3.33 -8.92 -8.01
C ASN A 69 2.72 -7.73 -8.77
N MET A 70 1.49 -7.34 -8.42
CA MET A 70 0.82 -6.19 -9.02
C MET A 70 1.59 -4.88 -8.77
N LEU A 71 2.11 -4.66 -7.55
CA LEU A 71 2.93 -3.49 -7.21
C LEU A 71 4.29 -3.56 -7.90
N LYS A 72 4.92 -4.74 -7.98
CA LYS A 72 6.18 -4.92 -8.73
C LYS A 72 6.04 -4.62 -10.21
N GLN A 73 4.90 -4.96 -10.83
CA GLN A 73 4.64 -4.62 -12.23
C GLN A 73 4.40 -3.11 -12.37
N PHE A 74 3.62 -2.54 -11.46
CA PHE A 74 3.27 -1.13 -11.52
C PHE A 74 4.46 -0.21 -11.26
N SER A 75 5.42 -0.62 -10.43
CA SER A 75 6.68 0.10 -10.23
C SER A 75 7.48 0.24 -11.54
N LYS A 76 7.52 -0.81 -12.36
CA LYS A 76 8.17 -0.78 -13.68
C LYS A 76 7.47 0.19 -14.63
N THR A 77 6.13 0.15 -14.67
CA THR A 77 5.34 1.08 -15.48
C THR A 77 5.63 2.53 -15.08
N MET A 78 5.60 2.84 -13.79
CA MET A 78 5.88 4.18 -13.27
C MET A 78 7.32 4.63 -13.57
N ALA A 79 8.31 3.73 -13.44
CA ALA A 79 9.70 4.04 -13.77
C ALA A 79 9.88 4.37 -15.26
N VAL A 80 9.22 3.63 -16.16
CA VAL A 80 9.28 3.90 -17.61
C VAL A 80 8.60 5.22 -17.98
N HIS A 81 7.46 5.53 -17.36
CA HIS A 81 6.64 6.70 -17.69
C HIS A 81 6.80 7.88 -16.70
N HIS A 82 7.89 7.92 -15.92
CA HIS A 82 8.12 8.95 -14.89
C HIS A 82 8.15 10.36 -15.48
N SER A 83 8.74 10.53 -16.67
CA SER A 83 8.80 11.82 -17.36
C SER A 83 7.41 12.38 -17.67
N GLY A 84 6.49 11.53 -18.15
CA GLY A 84 5.10 11.92 -18.40
C GLY A 84 4.32 12.24 -17.12
N THR A 85 4.61 11.52 -16.03
CA THR A 85 4.01 11.78 -14.70
C THR A 85 4.42 13.15 -14.17
N LEU A 86 5.68 13.53 -14.38
CA LEU A 86 6.25 14.78 -13.88
C LEU A 86 6.04 15.98 -14.80
N ALA A 87 5.61 15.76 -16.05
CA ALA A 87 5.32 16.83 -17.00
C ALA A 87 4.25 17.80 -16.50
N CYS A 88 3.33 17.36 -15.61
CA CYS A 88 2.33 18.23 -14.98
C CYS A 88 2.96 19.44 -14.26
N PHE A 89 4.19 19.32 -13.75
CA PHE A 89 4.89 20.39 -13.04
C PHE A 89 5.49 21.44 -13.97
N ASP A 90 5.74 21.11 -15.24
CA ASP A 90 6.27 22.06 -16.22
C ASP A 90 5.19 23.08 -16.66
N PHE A 91 3.92 22.69 -16.57
CA PHE A 91 2.76 23.53 -16.93
C PHE A 91 2.08 24.20 -15.73
N ASN A 92 2.23 23.67 -14.52
CA ASN A 92 1.60 24.25 -13.32
C ASN A 92 2.21 25.63 -12.95
N SER A 93 3.41 25.93 -13.42
CA SER A 93 4.03 27.26 -13.36
C SER A 93 3.41 28.32 -14.28
N LEU A 94 2.44 27.95 -15.14
CA LEU A 94 1.75 28.88 -16.05
C LEU A 94 0.35 29.34 -15.56
N TRP A 95 -0.09 28.89 -14.38
CA TRP A 95 -1.41 29.25 -13.82
C TRP A 95 -1.34 29.87 -12.42
N LEU A 96 -0.17 30.41 -12.04
CA LEU A 96 -0.02 31.37 -10.92
C LEU A 96 0.32 32.75 -11.46
#